data_AF-A0A229SFP7-F1
#
_entry.id   AF-A0A229SFP7-F1
#
_cell.length_a   1.000
_cell.length_b   1.000
_cell.length_c   1.000
_cell.angle_alpha   90.00
_cell.angle_beta   90.00
_cell.angle_gamma   90.00
#
_symmetry.space_group_name_H-M   'P 1'
#
loop_
_entity.id
_entity.type
_entity.pdbx_description
1 polymer ?
#
loop_
_entity_poly.entity_id
_entity_poly.type
_entity_poly.pdbx_seq_one_letter_code
_entity_poly.pdbx_strand_id
1 'polypeptide(L)'
;MRSLSTRARITATSFVNEYHWGDFSGDPNRLMERYYDAHVHVTNWGTRRLMFRLPRHVLDLDKVADYRVGHHLSAWTADDFLVLDMTSEDDDEDFEFNYEAEARLSATVGVRAELAAGDLRPLYLAWLAGYGAWERDEDAFEPDADQRLEPPVPPGLGTLTAPQRAFADFLRLDDELLASAARTSPPFADTADDLDRLTAWVKKLPLAEKNELLSRVVQEPGATVRMELLRRFRDIHTTTTAAPRRTVADVLDSAARLRAEKV
;
A
#
# COMPACT_ATOMS: atom_id res chain seq x y z
N MET A 1 -18.20 -20.73 -6.61
CA MET A 1 -18.04 -19.62 -5.64
C MET A 1 -19.10 -19.57 -4.54
N ARG A 2 -20.35 -20.03 -4.73
CA ARG A 2 -21.38 -20.06 -3.67
C ARG A 2 -21.24 -21.16 -2.59
N SER A 3 -20.19 -21.97 -2.63
CA SER A 3 -20.01 -23.15 -1.76
C SER A 3 -18.86 -23.03 -0.76
N LEU A 4 -18.23 -21.85 -0.62
CA LEU A 4 -17.02 -21.67 0.19
C LEU A 4 -17.23 -20.88 1.49
N SER A 5 -18.39 -20.25 1.68
CA SER A 5 -18.75 -19.58 2.94
C SER A 5 -20.25 -19.28 2.95
N THR A 6 -20.89 -19.48 4.10
CA THR A 6 -22.30 -19.16 4.35
C THR A 6 -22.54 -17.66 4.61
N ARG A 7 -21.48 -16.86 4.78
CA ARG A 7 -21.57 -15.41 5.06
C ARG A 7 -20.72 -14.52 4.15
N ALA A 8 -19.95 -15.08 3.22
CA ALA A 8 -19.18 -14.28 2.28
C ALA A 8 -20.09 -13.60 1.25
N ARG A 9 -20.04 -12.26 1.20
CA ARG A 9 -20.62 -11.49 0.10
C ARG A 9 -19.57 -11.31 -0.99
N ILE A 10 -19.78 -12.01 -2.10
CA ILE A 10 -18.89 -12.01 -3.26
C ILE A 10 -19.44 -11.04 -4.30
N THR A 11 -18.65 -10.05 -4.69
CA THR A 11 -18.89 -9.25 -5.90
C THR A 11 -17.76 -9.49 -6.91
N ALA A 12 -17.91 -8.98 -8.14
CA ALA A 12 -16.86 -9.06 -9.15
C ALA A 12 -15.57 -8.29 -8.76
N THR A 13 -15.63 -7.43 -7.74
CA THR A 13 -14.55 -6.53 -7.35
C THR A 13 -14.18 -6.62 -5.87
N SER A 14 -14.88 -7.44 -5.07
CA SER A 14 -14.61 -7.58 -3.64
C SER A 14 -15.03 -8.94 -3.09
N PHE A 15 -14.22 -9.45 -2.19
CA PHE A 15 -14.57 -10.58 -1.32
C PHE A 15 -14.35 -10.13 0.12
N VAL A 16 -15.43 -10.08 0.90
CA VAL A 16 -15.37 -9.78 2.33
C VAL A 16 -15.78 -11.02 3.11
N ASN A 17 -15.00 -11.35 4.13
CA ASN A 17 -15.23 -12.49 4.98
C ASN A 17 -14.99 -12.10 6.45
N GLU A 18 -16.02 -12.24 7.28
CA GLU A 18 -15.94 -12.09 8.73
C GLU A 18 -16.00 -13.48 9.37
N TYR A 19 -14.99 -13.80 10.18
CA TYR A 19 -14.86 -15.08 10.87
C TYR A 19 -15.08 -14.96 12.37
N HIS A 20 -15.93 -15.83 12.90
CA HIS A 20 -16.09 -16.08 14.33
C HIS A 20 -15.87 -17.57 14.59
N TRP A 21 -14.62 -18.04 14.45
CA TRP A 21 -14.16 -19.46 14.56
C TRP A 21 -14.19 -20.30 13.27
N GLY A 22 -13.08 -21.00 13.01
CA GLY A 22 -12.92 -22.01 11.95
C GLY A 22 -12.15 -21.52 10.72
N ASP A 23 -11.16 -22.31 10.28
CA ASP A 23 -10.28 -22.02 9.14
C ASP A 23 -11.06 -21.81 7.82
N PHE A 24 -10.70 -20.78 7.07
CA PHE A 24 -11.24 -20.52 5.74
C PHE A 24 -10.98 -21.72 4.81
N SER A 25 -12.03 -22.30 4.23
CA SER A 25 -11.91 -23.49 3.37
C SER A 25 -11.36 -23.20 1.95
N GLY A 26 -10.84 -21.99 1.71
CA GLY A 26 -10.17 -21.59 0.47
C GLY A 26 -8.78 -21.05 0.77
N ASP A 27 -7.89 -21.03 -0.22
CA ASP A 27 -6.59 -20.36 -0.10
C ASP A 27 -6.78 -18.91 -0.61
N PRO A 28 -6.69 -17.88 0.25
CA PRO A 28 -6.85 -16.48 -0.15
C PRO A 28 -5.91 -16.09 -1.30
N ASN A 29 -4.71 -16.67 -1.34
CA ASN A 29 -3.73 -16.40 -2.39
C ASN A 29 -4.28 -16.88 -3.74
N ARG A 30 -4.72 -18.15 -3.81
CA ARG A 30 -5.31 -18.72 -5.04
C ARG A 30 -6.59 -18.00 -5.47
N LEU A 31 -7.35 -17.46 -4.53
CA LEU A 31 -8.57 -16.73 -4.85
C LEU A 31 -8.28 -15.34 -5.38
N MET A 32 -7.30 -14.63 -4.78
CA MET A 32 -6.80 -13.36 -5.29
C MET A 32 -6.31 -13.50 -6.72
N GLU A 33 -5.57 -14.56 -7.04
CA GLU A 33 -5.05 -14.80 -8.39
C GLU A 33 -6.14 -14.91 -9.47
N ARG A 34 -7.38 -15.30 -9.10
CA ARG A 34 -8.40 -15.71 -10.08
C ARG A 34 -9.70 -14.90 -10.04
N TYR A 35 -10.10 -14.35 -8.90
CA TYR A 35 -11.50 -14.01 -8.69
C TYR A 35 -11.79 -12.58 -8.25
N TYR A 36 -10.88 -11.91 -7.54
CA TYR A 36 -11.14 -10.55 -7.05
C TYR A 36 -9.85 -9.72 -6.90
N ASP A 37 -10.05 -8.42 -6.66
CA ASP A 37 -8.98 -7.42 -6.71
C ASP A 37 -8.53 -6.91 -5.34
N ALA A 38 -9.32 -7.16 -4.30
CA ALA A 38 -9.02 -6.75 -2.94
C ALA A 38 -9.56 -7.77 -1.93
N HIS A 39 -8.73 -8.09 -0.93
CA HIS A 39 -9.05 -8.98 0.18
C HIS A 39 -8.87 -8.24 1.50
N VAL A 40 -9.74 -8.50 2.47
CA VAL A 40 -9.49 -8.16 3.87
C VAL A 40 -9.78 -9.38 4.73
N HIS A 41 -8.92 -9.61 5.72
CA HIS A 41 -9.08 -10.65 6.72
C HIS A 41 -8.64 -10.10 8.08
N VAL A 42 -9.51 -10.23 9.07
CA VAL A 42 -9.24 -9.81 10.46
C VAL A 42 -9.65 -10.95 11.38
N THR A 43 -8.79 -11.28 12.35
CA THR A 43 -9.05 -12.33 13.33
C THR A 43 -9.19 -11.74 14.73
N ASN A 44 -9.78 -12.50 15.65
CA ASN A 44 -9.95 -12.11 17.04
C ASN A 44 -8.68 -12.29 17.89
N TRP A 45 -7.63 -12.87 17.32
CA TRP A 45 -6.27 -12.94 17.89
C TRP A 45 -5.34 -11.92 17.22
N GLY A 46 -5.89 -10.83 16.68
CA GLY A 46 -5.13 -9.65 16.28
C GLY A 46 -4.50 -9.66 14.89
N THR A 47 -4.58 -10.75 14.10
CA THR A 47 -4.12 -10.74 12.71
C THR A 47 -5.00 -9.84 11.85
N ARG A 48 -4.39 -8.87 11.16
CA ARG A 48 -5.02 -8.01 10.14
C ARG A 48 -4.27 -8.17 8.83
N ARG A 49 -4.96 -8.63 7.80
CA ARG A 49 -4.39 -8.88 6.48
C ARG A 49 -5.20 -8.17 5.41
N LEU A 50 -4.51 -7.42 4.56
CA LEU A 50 -5.08 -6.74 3.40
C LEU A 50 -4.30 -7.17 2.16
N MET A 51 -5.01 -7.50 1.08
CA MET A 51 -4.37 -7.89 -0.17
C MET A 51 -4.93 -7.09 -1.32
N PHE A 52 -4.08 -6.70 -2.27
CA PHE A 52 -4.48 -6.02 -3.50
C PHE A 52 -3.90 -6.70 -4.73
N ARG A 53 -4.72 -6.88 -5.76
CA ARG A 53 -4.29 -7.34 -7.08
C ARG A 53 -4.31 -6.18 -8.06
N LEU A 54 -3.17 -5.92 -8.69
CA LEU A 54 -2.99 -4.85 -9.67
C LEU A 54 -2.45 -5.44 -10.98
N PRO A 55 -2.79 -4.86 -12.16
CA PRO A 55 -2.13 -5.26 -13.39
C PRO A 55 -0.62 -4.97 -13.33
N ARG A 56 0.21 -5.92 -13.78
CA ARG A 56 1.69 -5.79 -13.76
C ARG A 56 2.19 -4.61 -14.58
N HIS A 57 1.49 -4.29 -15.66
CA HIS A 57 1.84 -3.15 -16.49
C HIS A 57 1.63 -1.81 -15.77
N VAL A 58 0.99 -1.78 -14.59
CA VAL A 58 0.73 -0.59 -13.77
C VAL A 58 1.68 -0.51 -12.58
N LEU A 59 1.91 -1.62 -11.87
CA LEU A 59 2.87 -1.73 -10.76
C LEU A 59 3.77 -2.95 -10.99
N ASP A 60 5.08 -2.70 -11.11
CA ASP A 60 6.09 -3.73 -11.32
C ASP A 60 6.58 -4.28 -9.99
N LEU A 61 6.88 -5.58 -9.94
CA LEU A 61 7.47 -6.25 -8.79
C LEU A 61 8.81 -5.62 -8.38
N ASP A 62 9.60 -5.15 -9.35
CA ASP A 62 10.87 -4.47 -9.08
C ASP A 62 10.68 -3.17 -8.29
N LYS A 63 9.57 -2.44 -8.50
CA LYS A 63 9.22 -1.25 -7.71
C LYS A 63 8.80 -1.58 -6.28
N VAL A 64 8.42 -2.84 -6.01
CA VAL A 64 7.95 -3.30 -4.69
C VAL A 64 9.08 -3.98 -3.92
N ALA A 65 10.10 -4.51 -4.59
CA ALA A 65 11.16 -5.31 -3.99
C ALA A 65 11.84 -4.63 -2.79
N ASP A 66 12.14 -3.34 -2.91
CA ASP A 66 12.76 -2.53 -1.85
C ASP A 66 11.87 -2.37 -0.60
N TYR A 67 10.55 -2.45 -0.77
CA TYR A 67 9.57 -2.27 0.30
C TYR A 67 9.18 -3.57 1.00
N ARG A 68 9.64 -4.74 0.53
CA ARG A 68 9.28 -6.02 1.16
C ARG A 68 9.87 -6.14 2.57
N VAL A 69 9.05 -6.60 3.52
CA VAL A 69 9.43 -6.78 4.92
C VAL A 69 8.84 -8.10 5.41
N GLY A 70 9.69 -9.11 5.62
CA GLY A 70 9.29 -10.43 6.13
C GLY A 70 7.97 -10.95 5.54
N HIS A 71 7.04 -11.28 6.42
CA HIS A 71 5.64 -11.61 6.08
C HIS A 71 4.70 -10.39 6.14
N HIS A 72 5.16 -9.24 6.65
CA HIS A 72 4.36 -8.01 6.79
C HIS A 72 4.04 -7.33 5.46
N LEU A 73 4.96 -7.37 4.49
CA LEU A 73 4.71 -6.92 3.12
C LEU A 73 5.39 -7.88 2.15
N SER A 74 4.58 -8.70 1.50
CA SER A 74 5.01 -9.61 0.43
C SER A 74 4.33 -9.27 -0.89
N ALA A 75 4.95 -9.70 -1.98
CA ALA A 75 4.42 -9.49 -3.33
C ALA A 75 4.83 -10.62 -4.25
N TRP A 76 3.93 -11.02 -5.15
CA TRP A 76 4.20 -12.01 -6.18
C TRP A 76 3.40 -11.73 -7.45
N THR A 77 3.88 -12.25 -8.56
CA THR A 77 3.17 -12.18 -9.85
C THR A 77 2.32 -13.42 -10.06
N ALA A 78 1.11 -13.22 -10.57
CA ALA A 78 0.22 -14.27 -11.05
C ALA A 78 -0.36 -13.85 -12.40
N ASP A 79 0.05 -14.56 -13.45
CA ASP A 79 -0.24 -14.21 -14.85
C ASP A 79 0.10 -12.74 -15.17
N ASP A 80 -0.90 -11.94 -15.57
CA ASP A 80 -0.79 -10.52 -15.90
C ASP A 80 -0.92 -9.59 -14.68
N PHE A 81 -1.00 -10.16 -13.47
CA PHE A 81 -1.23 -9.42 -12.24
C PHE A 81 -0.06 -9.53 -11.25
N LEU A 82 0.07 -8.49 -10.43
CA LEU A 82 0.87 -8.45 -9.23
C LEU A 82 -0.09 -8.47 -8.04
N VAL A 83 0.16 -9.35 -7.07
CA VAL A 83 -0.55 -9.37 -5.80
C VAL A 83 0.37 -8.80 -4.73
N LEU A 84 -0.14 -7.82 -3.99
CA LEU A 84 0.43 -7.30 -2.76
C LEU A 84 -0.32 -7.92 -1.58
N ASP A 85 0.42 -8.32 -0.56
CA ASP A 85 -0.13 -8.92 0.65
C ASP A 85 0.54 -8.28 1.86
N MET A 86 -0.28 -7.59 2.66
CA MET A 86 0.14 -6.78 3.78
C MET A 86 -0.50 -7.31 5.06
N THR A 87 0.33 -7.66 6.05
CA THR A 87 -0.11 -8.28 7.29
C THR A 87 0.45 -7.52 8.50
N SER A 88 -0.44 -7.24 9.45
CA SER A 88 -0.12 -6.69 10.77
C SER A 88 -0.61 -7.68 11.82
N GLU A 89 0.31 -8.14 12.65
CA GLU A 89 0.06 -9.07 13.76
C GLU A 89 0.28 -8.34 15.09
N ASP A 90 -0.48 -8.77 16.08
CA ASP A 90 -0.57 -8.17 17.40
C ASP A 90 -1.14 -9.23 18.34
N ASP A 91 -0.34 -9.67 19.30
CA ASP A 91 -0.68 -10.78 20.19
C ASP A 91 -1.50 -10.33 21.42
N ASP A 92 -1.85 -9.04 21.50
CA ASP A 92 -2.63 -8.49 22.61
C ASP A 92 -4.08 -9.03 22.59
N GLU A 93 -4.38 -9.87 23.59
CA GLU A 93 -5.68 -10.55 23.79
C GLU A 93 -6.82 -9.59 24.19
N ASP A 94 -6.51 -8.34 24.59
CA ASP A 94 -7.45 -7.31 25.05
C ASP A 94 -8.13 -6.53 23.91
N PHE A 95 -8.14 -7.10 22.71
CA PHE A 95 -8.71 -6.48 21.55
C PHE A 95 -10.24 -6.57 21.52
N GLU A 96 -10.91 -5.43 21.69
CA GLU A 96 -12.37 -5.34 21.55
C GLU A 96 -12.76 -5.67 20.10
N PHE A 97 -13.27 -6.90 19.88
CA PHE A 97 -13.62 -7.42 18.57
C PHE A 97 -14.90 -6.76 18.04
N ASN A 98 -14.77 -5.52 17.55
CA ASN A 98 -15.80 -4.78 16.82
C ASN A 98 -15.28 -4.43 15.41
N TYR A 99 -14.91 -5.44 14.64
CA TYR A 99 -14.33 -5.26 13.31
C TYR A 99 -15.35 -5.56 12.23
N GLU A 100 -16.01 -4.52 11.74
CA GLU A 100 -16.70 -4.58 10.44
C GLU A 100 -15.63 -4.64 9.33
N ALA A 101 -15.28 -5.85 8.89
CA ALA A 101 -14.27 -6.06 7.85
C ALA A 101 -14.67 -5.33 6.55
N GLU A 102 -15.98 -5.27 6.28
CA GLU A 102 -16.54 -4.52 5.15
C GLU A 102 -16.22 -3.02 5.24
N ALA A 103 -16.37 -2.41 6.42
CA ALA A 103 -16.07 -0.99 6.63
C ALA A 103 -14.57 -0.72 6.45
N ARG A 104 -13.70 -1.62 6.92
CA ARG A 104 -12.25 -1.52 6.76
C ARG A 104 -11.81 -1.65 5.31
N LEU A 105 -12.37 -2.61 4.56
CA LEU A 105 -12.10 -2.72 3.13
C LEU A 105 -12.58 -1.47 2.40
N SER A 106 -13.79 -0.97 2.70
CA SER A 106 -14.32 0.25 2.09
C SER A 106 -13.43 1.47 2.33
N ALA A 107 -12.91 1.62 3.55
CA ALA A 107 -12.03 2.73 3.91
C ALA A 107 -10.64 2.64 3.23
N THR A 108 -10.15 1.42 2.97
CA THR A 108 -8.78 1.19 2.46
C THR A 108 -8.71 0.92 0.96
N VAL A 109 -9.80 0.51 0.29
CA VAL A 109 -9.79 0.11 -1.13
C VAL A 109 -9.29 1.21 -2.06
N GLY A 110 -9.40 2.49 -1.66
CA GLY A 110 -8.85 3.63 -2.40
C GLY A 110 -7.33 3.54 -2.60
N VAL A 111 -6.60 2.90 -1.68
CA VAL A 111 -5.15 2.66 -1.79
C VAL A 111 -4.79 1.91 -3.06
N ARG A 112 -5.62 0.95 -3.49
CA ARG A 112 -5.39 0.21 -4.74
C ARG A 112 -5.36 1.14 -5.95
N ALA A 113 -6.27 2.12 -6.00
CA ALA A 113 -6.32 3.09 -7.10
C ALA A 113 -5.13 4.05 -7.06
N GLU A 114 -4.67 4.41 -5.87
CA GLU A 114 -3.48 5.26 -5.67
C GLU A 114 -2.20 4.54 -6.12
N LEU A 115 -2.00 3.29 -5.68
CA LEU A 115 -0.93 2.41 -6.15
C LEU A 115 -0.98 2.23 -7.66
N ALA A 116 -2.17 2.01 -8.21
CA ALA A 116 -2.35 1.84 -9.65
C ALA A 116 -1.97 3.11 -10.45
N ALA A 117 -2.13 4.28 -9.83
CA ALA A 117 -1.75 5.54 -10.41
C ALA A 117 -0.25 5.85 -10.23
N GLY A 118 0.51 5.04 -9.48
CA GLY A 118 1.93 5.23 -9.22
C GLY A 118 2.25 5.98 -7.92
N ASP A 119 1.30 6.11 -7.00
CA ASP A 119 1.57 6.59 -5.64
C ASP A 119 2.19 5.46 -4.81
N LEU A 120 3.46 5.60 -4.44
CA LEU A 120 4.20 4.59 -3.68
C LEU A 120 4.11 4.79 -2.15
N ARG A 121 3.41 5.84 -1.67
CA ARG A 121 3.21 6.06 -0.23
C ARG A 121 2.64 4.82 0.47
N PRO A 122 1.65 4.09 -0.07
CA PRO A 122 1.13 2.90 0.60
C PRO A 122 2.17 1.78 0.78
N LEU A 123 3.09 1.59 -0.16
CA LEU A 123 4.17 0.60 0.01
C LEU A 123 5.12 1.01 1.15
N TYR A 124 5.43 2.29 1.23
CA TYR A 124 6.28 2.83 2.30
C TYR A 124 5.59 2.79 3.67
N LEU A 125 4.28 3.09 3.75
CA LEU A 125 3.50 2.96 4.98
C LEU A 125 3.47 1.51 5.48
N ALA A 126 3.33 0.54 4.58
CA ALA A 126 3.38 -0.88 4.94
C ALA A 126 4.78 -1.33 5.39
N TRP A 127 5.83 -0.81 4.75
CA TRP A 127 7.21 -1.03 5.16
C TRP A 127 7.48 -0.50 6.58
N LEU A 128 7.03 0.73 6.89
CA LEU A 128 7.13 1.29 8.23
C LEU A 128 6.35 0.46 9.24
N ALA A 129 5.11 0.07 8.92
CA ALA A 129 4.28 -0.70 9.83
C ALA A 129 4.90 -2.08 10.15
N GLY A 130 5.56 -2.70 9.15
CA GLY A 130 6.33 -3.92 9.34
C GLY A 130 7.44 -3.73 10.36
N TYR A 131 8.36 -2.78 10.16
CA TYR A 131 9.46 -2.55 11.11
C TYR A 131 9.00 -1.94 12.45
N GLY A 132 7.84 -1.30 12.50
CA GLY A 132 7.22 -0.88 13.76
C GLY A 132 6.83 -2.06 14.66
N ALA A 133 6.76 -3.30 14.14
CA ALA A 133 6.60 -4.49 14.97
C ALA A 133 7.83 -4.78 15.84
N TRP A 134 9.01 -4.25 15.50
CA TRP A 134 10.23 -4.40 16.30
C TRP A 134 10.07 -3.83 17.72
N GLU A 135 9.26 -2.77 17.88
CA GLU A 135 8.97 -2.22 19.22
C GLU A 135 8.11 -3.16 20.08
N ARG A 136 7.41 -4.13 19.47
CA ARG A 136 6.52 -5.08 20.17
C ARG A 136 7.19 -6.43 20.40
N ASP A 137 8.04 -6.86 19.46
CA ASP A 137 8.74 -8.14 19.52
C ASP A 137 10.15 -7.98 18.93
N GLU A 138 11.15 -7.99 19.82
CA GLU A 138 12.57 -7.85 19.48
C GLU A 138 13.11 -9.08 18.71
N ASP A 139 12.43 -10.23 18.80
CA ASP A 139 12.77 -11.48 18.11
C ASP A 139 11.99 -11.65 16.78
N ALA A 140 11.10 -10.71 16.43
CA ALA A 140 10.29 -10.78 15.20
C ALA A 140 11.11 -10.73 13.91
N PHE A 141 12.36 -10.27 13.99
CA PHE A 141 13.24 -10.05 12.84
C PHE A 141 14.60 -10.74 13.02
N GLU A 142 15.26 -10.98 11.90
CA GLU A 142 16.64 -11.48 11.91
C GLU A 142 17.58 -10.45 12.56
N PRO A 143 18.67 -10.88 13.24
CA PRO A 143 19.55 -9.99 14.01
C PRO A 143 20.15 -8.80 13.26
N ASP A 144 20.26 -8.87 11.93
CA ASP A 144 20.84 -7.81 11.08
C ASP A 144 19.78 -7.01 10.31
N ALA A 145 18.48 -7.22 10.59
CA ALA A 145 17.40 -6.56 9.85
C ALA A 145 17.30 -5.04 10.13
N ASP A 146 17.85 -4.58 11.26
CA ASP A 146 17.96 -3.17 11.63
C ASP A 146 19.02 -2.40 10.80
N GLN A 147 20.00 -3.11 10.25
CA GLN A 147 21.03 -2.57 9.35
C GLN A 147 20.52 -2.40 7.91
N ARG A 148 19.32 -2.92 7.60
CA ARG A 148 18.74 -2.80 6.25
C ARG A 148 18.52 -1.33 5.92
N LEU A 149 18.82 -0.95 4.68
CA LEU A 149 18.61 0.41 4.20
C LEU A 149 17.12 0.70 3.99
N GLU A 150 16.71 1.88 4.42
CA GLU A 150 15.39 2.46 4.19
C GLU A 150 15.09 2.51 2.67
N PRO A 151 13.90 2.07 2.20
CA PRO A 151 13.46 2.20 0.82
C PRO A 151 13.42 3.68 0.38
N PRO A 152 13.35 3.97 -0.93
CA PRO A 152 13.14 5.35 -1.39
C PRO A 152 11.89 5.96 -0.71
N VAL A 153 12.08 7.07 -0.01
CA VAL A 153 11.01 7.78 0.69
C VAL A 153 10.12 8.49 -0.34
N PRO A 154 8.84 8.11 -0.48
CA PRO A 154 7.96 8.76 -1.44
C PRO A 154 7.66 10.19 -0.99
N PRO A 155 7.42 11.11 -1.95
CA PRO A 155 7.02 12.48 -1.61
C PRO A 155 5.63 12.51 -0.96
N GLY A 156 5.39 13.48 -0.08
CA GLY A 156 4.07 13.78 0.47
C GLY A 156 3.59 12.90 1.62
N LEU A 157 4.51 12.32 2.40
CA LEU A 157 4.12 11.60 3.63
C LEU A 157 3.50 12.50 4.69
N GLY A 158 3.81 13.81 4.68
CA GLY A 158 3.16 14.79 5.55
C GLY A 158 1.71 15.12 5.19
N THR A 159 1.16 14.60 4.08
CA THR A 159 -0.20 14.90 3.62
C THR A 159 -0.86 13.66 3.04
N LEU A 160 -1.15 12.70 3.92
CA LEU A 160 -1.79 11.44 3.56
C LEU A 160 -3.25 11.63 3.13
N THR A 161 -3.67 10.88 2.12
CA THR A 161 -5.08 10.83 1.69
C THR A 161 -5.94 10.13 2.75
N ALA A 162 -7.28 10.22 2.64
CA ALA A 162 -8.16 9.48 3.54
C ALA A 162 -7.95 7.94 3.46
N PRO A 163 -7.84 7.33 2.26
CA PRO A 163 -7.49 5.91 2.16
C PRO A 163 -6.13 5.56 2.79
N GLN A 164 -5.11 6.40 2.62
CA GLN A 164 -3.78 6.18 3.21
C GLN A 164 -3.79 6.22 4.74
N ARG A 165 -4.55 7.15 5.32
CA ARG A 165 -4.73 7.21 6.79
C ARG A 165 -5.47 5.98 7.31
N ALA A 166 -6.55 5.57 6.65
CA ALA A 166 -7.26 4.35 7.01
C ALA A 166 -6.39 3.10 6.87
N PHE A 167 -5.49 3.09 5.88
CA PHE A 167 -4.55 2.00 5.65
C PHE A 167 -3.42 1.97 6.70
N ALA A 168 -2.85 3.12 7.07
CA ALA A 168 -1.89 3.22 8.17
C ALA A 168 -2.50 2.72 9.49
N ASP A 169 -3.71 3.17 9.81
CA ASP A 169 -4.47 2.70 10.98
C ASP A 169 -4.76 1.20 10.92
N PHE A 170 -5.17 0.68 9.75
CA PHE A 170 -5.39 -0.75 9.56
C PHE A 170 -4.14 -1.57 9.90
N LEU A 171 -2.96 -1.10 9.47
CA LEU A 171 -1.69 -1.78 9.72
C LEU A 171 -1.09 -1.53 11.12
N ARG A 172 -1.75 -0.73 11.97
CA ARG A 172 -1.21 -0.30 13.28
C ARG A 172 0.12 0.44 13.15
N LEU A 173 0.24 1.30 12.14
CA LEU A 173 1.43 2.12 11.97
C LEU A 173 1.53 3.13 13.12
N ASP A 174 2.68 3.15 13.79
CA ASP A 174 2.98 4.10 14.85
C ASP A 174 3.09 5.55 14.32
N ASP A 175 2.48 6.49 15.05
CA ASP A 175 2.39 7.90 14.67
C ASP A 175 3.75 8.60 14.75
N GLU A 176 4.60 8.26 15.73
CA GLU A 176 5.95 8.81 15.82
C GLU A 176 6.86 8.31 14.71
N LEU A 177 6.72 7.05 14.29
CA LEU A 177 7.41 6.44 13.17
C LEU A 177 7.01 7.10 11.85
N LEU A 178 5.71 7.31 11.64
CA LEU A 178 5.21 8.07 10.49
C LEU A 178 5.71 9.52 10.50
N ALA A 179 5.70 10.20 11.65
CA ALA A 179 6.19 11.56 11.78
C ALA A 179 7.71 11.66 11.49
N SER A 180 8.49 10.70 11.99
CA SER A 180 9.94 10.56 11.74
C SER A 180 10.23 10.46 10.24
N ALA A 181 9.49 9.60 9.53
CA ALA A 181 9.60 9.46 8.09
C ALA A 181 9.18 10.73 7.33
N ALA A 182 8.06 11.34 7.73
CA ALA A 182 7.53 12.53 7.07
C ALA A 182 8.50 13.72 7.08
N ARG A 183 9.37 13.86 8.09
CA ARG A 183 10.41 14.89 8.14
C ARG A 183 11.45 14.79 7.02
N THR A 184 11.65 13.59 6.49
CA THR A 184 12.59 13.31 5.39
C THR A 184 11.91 13.14 4.04
N SER A 185 10.57 13.13 4.03
CA SER A 185 9.78 13.02 2.81
C SER A 185 9.86 14.31 2.00
N PRO A 186 10.18 14.24 0.70
CA PRO A 186 10.08 15.41 -0.16
C PRO A 186 8.64 15.95 -0.15
N PRO A 187 8.45 17.27 -0.37
CA PRO A 187 7.11 17.83 -0.49
C PRO A 187 6.37 17.13 -1.64
N PHE A 188 5.06 16.91 -1.45
CA PHE A 188 4.20 16.53 -2.56
C PHE A 188 4.15 17.71 -3.54
N ALA A 189 4.25 17.45 -4.85
CA ALA A 189 4.11 18.53 -5.84
C ALA A 189 2.76 19.24 -5.60
N ASP A 190 2.80 20.56 -5.52
CA ASP A 190 1.61 21.35 -5.22
C ASP A 190 0.56 21.11 -6.31
N THR A 191 -0.69 20.80 -5.95
CA THR A 191 -1.70 20.31 -6.92
C THR A 191 -1.93 21.24 -8.12
N ALA A 192 -1.70 22.55 -7.94
CA ALA A 192 -1.76 23.53 -9.03
C ALA A 192 -0.53 23.46 -9.96
N ASP A 193 0.69 23.40 -9.40
CA ASP A 193 1.93 23.21 -10.17
C ASP A 193 1.92 21.86 -10.89
N ASP A 194 1.37 20.83 -10.26
CA ASP A 194 1.25 19.49 -10.83
C ASP A 194 0.30 19.46 -12.02
N LEU A 195 -0.80 20.23 -11.98
CA LEU A 195 -1.73 20.35 -13.11
C LEU A 195 -1.11 21.10 -14.30
N ASP A 196 -0.37 22.18 -14.04
CA ASP A 196 0.32 22.93 -15.08
C ASP A 196 1.44 22.10 -15.72
N ARG A 197 2.21 21.38 -14.91
CA ARG A 197 3.24 20.43 -15.37
C ARG A 197 2.64 19.27 -16.14
N LEU A 198 1.53 18.69 -15.65
CA LEU A 198 0.80 17.64 -16.35
C LEU A 198 0.30 18.16 -17.70
N THR A 199 -0.28 19.35 -17.73
CA THR A 199 -0.76 20.00 -18.97
C THR A 199 0.39 20.24 -19.94
N ALA A 200 1.54 20.73 -19.46
CA ALA A 200 2.73 20.94 -20.27
C ALA A 200 3.30 19.62 -20.81
N TRP A 201 3.29 18.56 -20.01
CA TRP A 201 3.69 17.21 -20.42
C TRP A 201 2.75 16.65 -21.47
N VAL A 202 1.43 16.69 -21.25
CA VAL A 202 0.42 16.25 -22.22
C VAL A 202 0.57 17.00 -23.54
N LYS A 203 0.84 18.32 -23.51
CA LYS A 203 1.10 19.12 -24.73
C LYS A 203 2.28 18.59 -25.54
N LYS A 204 3.32 18.04 -24.90
CA LYS A 204 4.51 17.48 -25.57
C LYS A 204 4.29 16.09 -26.17
N LEU A 205 3.21 15.37 -25.82
CA LEU A 205 2.95 14.06 -26.41
C LEU A 205 2.69 14.16 -27.93
N PRO A 206 3.21 13.22 -28.76
CA PRO A 206 2.94 13.15 -30.18
C PRO A 206 1.44 13.09 -30.48
N LEU A 207 1.02 13.65 -31.63
CA LEU A 207 -0.39 13.67 -32.03
C LEU A 207 -0.97 12.27 -32.19
N ALA A 208 -0.20 11.33 -32.77
CA ALA A 208 -0.62 9.93 -32.91
C ALA A 208 -0.93 9.31 -31.55
N GLU A 209 -0.06 9.53 -30.56
CA GLU A 209 -0.23 9.01 -29.21
C GLU A 209 -1.44 9.64 -28.50
N LYS A 210 -1.65 10.94 -28.64
CA LYS A 210 -2.86 11.62 -28.13
C LYS A 210 -4.13 11.02 -28.72
N ASN A 211 -4.15 10.76 -30.02
CA ASN A 211 -5.32 10.17 -30.69
C ASN A 211 -5.58 8.73 -30.23
N GLU A 212 -4.53 7.95 -30.00
CA GLU A 212 -4.64 6.60 -29.45
C GLU A 212 -5.19 6.62 -28.03
N LEU A 213 -4.63 7.45 -27.15
CA LEU A 213 -5.10 7.62 -25.77
C LEU A 213 -6.57 8.04 -25.71
N LEU A 214 -6.98 9.01 -26.54
CA LEU A 214 -8.39 9.43 -26.62
C LEU A 214 -9.30 8.31 -27.15
N SER A 215 -8.84 7.53 -28.12
CA SER A 215 -9.57 6.36 -28.63
C SER A 215 -9.75 5.30 -27.54
N ARG A 216 -8.72 5.06 -26.73
CA ARG A 216 -8.77 4.13 -25.59
C ARG A 216 -9.72 4.62 -24.49
N VAL A 217 -9.79 5.92 -24.19
CA VAL A 217 -10.77 6.47 -23.22
C VAL A 217 -12.22 6.19 -23.64
N VAL A 218 -12.49 6.11 -24.96
CA VAL A 218 -13.82 5.75 -25.48
C VAL A 218 -14.11 4.25 -25.36
N GLN A 219 -13.09 3.40 -25.42
CA GLN A 219 -13.22 1.93 -25.47
C GLN A 219 -13.07 1.25 -24.09
N GLU A 220 -12.25 1.81 -23.21
CA GLU A 220 -11.92 1.31 -21.89
C GLU A 220 -12.54 2.20 -20.80
N PRO A 221 -12.75 1.70 -19.56
CA PRO A 221 -13.10 2.56 -18.44
C PRO A 221 -12.06 3.68 -18.31
N GLY A 222 -12.48 4.95 -18.45
CA GLY A 222 -11.57 6.10 -18.45
C GLY A 222 -10.66 6.22 -17.23
N ALA A 223 -11.03 5.56 -16.11
CA ALA A 223 -10.18 5.42 -14.94
C ALA A 223 -8.85 4.71 -15.24
N THR A 224 -8.84 3.68 -16.09
CA THR A 224 -7.62 2.94 -16.47
C THR A 224 -6.63 3.84 -17.22
N VAL A 225 -7.10 4.52 -18.27
CA VAL A 225 -6.26 5.44 -19.05
C VAL A 225 -5.78 6.62 -18.19
N ARG A 226 -6.65 7.13 -17.30
CA ARG A 226 -6.27 8.16 -16.32
C ARG A 226 -5.14 7.69 -15.40
N MET A 227 -5.25 6.49 -14.83
CA MET A 227 -4.24 5.93 -13.94
C MET A 227 -2.89 5.74 -14.67
N GLU A 228 -2.92 5.24 -15.91
CA GLU A 228 -1.74 5.09 -16.76
C GLU A 228 -1.03 6.43 -17.02
N LEU A 229 -1.78 7.47 -17.39
CA LEU A 229 -1.23 8.80 -17.67
C LEU A 229 -0.60 9.45 -16.45
N LEU A 230 -1.28 9.40 -15.30
CA LEU A 230 -0.73 9.93 -14.04
C LEU A 230 0.54 9.20 -13.63
N ARG A 231 0.60 7.88 -13.86
CA ARG A 231 1.81 7.10 -13.60
C ARG A 231 2.96 7.50 -14.51
N ARG A 232 2.74 7.59 -15.83
CA ARG A 232 3.78 8.00 -16.79
C ARG A 232 4.33 9.39 -16.50
N PHE A 233 3.43 10.32 -16.14
CA PHE A 233 3.82 11.66 -15.71
C PHE A 233 4.70 11.62 -14.47
N ARG A 234 4.33 10.84 -13.44
CA ARG A 234 5.14 10.64 -12.23
C ARG A 234 6.49 9.97 -12.51
N ASP A 235 6.54 8.93 -13.33
CA ASP A 235 7.80 8.24 -13.66
C ASP A 235 8.83 9.18 -14.31
N ILE A 236 8.40 10.20 -15.06
CA ILE A 236 9.29 11.20 -15.67
C ILE A 236 9.67 12.31 -14.70
N HIS A 237 8.88 12.53 -13.64
CA HIS A 237 8.97 13.69 -12.75
C HIS A 237 9.38 13.34 -11.31
N THR A 238 9.47 12.06 -10.98
CA THR A 238 10.06 11.55 -9.75
C THR A 238 11.57 11.73 -9.84
N THR A 239 12.07 12.76 -9.16
CA THR A 239 13.51 12.94 -8.97
C THR A 239 13.84 12.26 -7.64
N THR A 240 14.38 11.04 -7.68
CA THR A 240 14.94 10.42 -6.49
C THR A 240 16.21 11.19 -6.13
N THR A 241 16.07 12.19 -5.26
CA THR A 241 17.22 12.90 -4.71
C THR A 241 18.00 11.88 -3.86
N ALA A 242 19.22 11.55 -4.29
CA ALA A 242 20.10 10.60 -3.64
C ALA A 242 20.69 11.20 -2.34
N ALA A 243 19.84 11.42 -1.34
CA ALA A 243 20.29 11.58 0.03
C ALA A 243 20.86 10.22 0.52
N PRO A 244 21.85 10.23 1.43
CA PRO A 244 22.31 8.99 2.07
C PRO A 244 21.11 8.29 2.72
N ARG A 245 20.91 7.01 2.36
CA ARG A 245 19.79 6.20 2.85
C ARG A 245 20.06 5.85 4.31
N ARG A 246 19.08 6.13 5.18
CA ARG A 246 19.09 5.73 6.60
C ARG A 246 19.01 4.21 6.71
N THR A 247 19.49 3.67 7.82
CA THR A 247 19.19 2.29 8.21
C THR A 247 17.81 2.22 8.89
N VAL A 248 17.25 1.02 9.03
CA VAL A 248 16.05 0.79 9.85
C VAL A 248 16.29 1.28 11.28
N ALA A 249 17.46 1.00 11.86
CA ALA A 249 17.86 1.49 13.18
C ALA A 249 17.76 3.02 13.29
N ASP A 250 18.30 3.76 12.32
CA ASP A 250 18.21 5.23 12.30
C ASP A 250 16.75 5.74 12.30
N VAL A 251 15.86 5.03 11.60
CA VAL A 251 14.43 5.38 11.49
C VAL A 251 13.74 5.15 12.84
N LEU A 252 13.97 3.99 13.47
CA LEU A 252 13.43 3.62 14.78
C LEU A 252 13.96 4.55 15.89
N ASP A 253 15.27 4.81 15.93
CA ASP A 253 15.89 5.75 16.88
C ASP A 253 15.36 7.18 16.73
N SER A 254 15.07 7.60 15.51
CA SER A 254 14.45 8.90 15.25
C SER A 254 13.01 8.94 15.77
N ALA A 255 12.24 7.87 15.63
CA ALA A 255 10.88 7.77 16.20
C ALA A 255 10.92 7.78 17.74
N ALA A 256 11.80 6.98 18.35
CA ALA A 256 11.97 6.92 19.81
C ALA A 256 12.35 8.30 20.41
N ARG A 257 13.22 9.06 19.73
CA ARG A 257 13.55 10.44 20.13
C ARG A 257 12.35 11.37 20.07
N LEU A 258 11.56 11.32 18.99
CA LEU A 258 10.33 12.12 18.89
C LEU A 258 9.33 11.78 19.99
N ARG A 259 9.24 10.51 20.38
CA ARG A 259 8.39 10.06 21.48
C ARG A 259 8.86 10.65 22.81
N ALA A 260 10.16 10.63 23.08
CA ALA A 260 10.75 11.20 24.30
C ALA A 260 10.58 12.72 24.41
N GLU A 261 10.53 13.45 23.28
CA GLU A 261 10.30 14.91 23.27
C GLU A 261 8.86 15.32 23.60
N LYS A 262 7.89 14.39 23.50
CA LYS A 262 6.47 14.63 23.82
C LYS A 262 6.11 14.38 25.29
N VAL A 263 7.00 13.75 26.07
CA VAL A 263 6.82 13.40 27.48
C VAL A 263 7.33 14.54 28.38
#